data_AF-A0A453K493-F1
#
_entry.id   AF-A0A453K493-F1
#
_cell.length_a   1.000
_cell.length_b   1.000
_cell.length_c   1.000
_cell.angle_alpha   90.00
_cell.angle_beta   90.00
_cell.angle_gamma   90.00
#
_symmetry.space_group_name_H-M   'P 1'
#
loop_
_entity.id
_entity.type
_entity.pdbx_description
1 polymer ?
#
loop_
_entity_poly.entity_id
_entity_poly.type
_entity_poly.pdbx_seq_one_letter_code
_entity_poly.pdbx_strand_id
1 'polypeptide(L)'
;MASIKLLNNISPCMGQELAEAFRGNFSQLSSLIRVIADNNGISEEQAPAAGLVADLPLQDSVLTRRLVEDGAFTTIISKVIMIRQGESRGGRFVNPFLEGLVRIVSRITFILEDDPDIIAVAREYNLTALFSDLLQMNGLDTVQIVSATALGNLSGQSKHLTKILPPPNAGLCFSIFPCLSQKSVETGVCRVHHGICSSRESFCLLEGKVVEKLVACLDHNNEKVVEASLTALSTLLDDGVDIDQGVMVLCDAEGVKPILDVLCENRTEALRQRAVWAVERILRTDEIAYEISGNQNVSTALVEAFRHGDFRTRQIAERALKHVDKLPNFSGIFSKIGAQ
;
A
#
# COMPACT_ATOMS: atom_id res chain seq x y z
N MET A 1 -26.05 19.77 -14.28
CA MET A 1 -26.52 18.38 -14.01
C MET A 1 -26.34 17.38 -15.16
N ALA A 2 -27.17 17.42 -16.22
CA ALA A 2 -27.30 16.30 -17.17
C ALA A 2 -25.99 15.92 -17.89
N SER A 3 -25.20 16.92 -18.31
CA SER A 3 -23.91 16.69 -18.96
C SER A 3 -22.89 16.02 -18.02
N ILE A 4 -22.83 16.42 -16.74
CA ILE A 4 -21.90 15.81 -15.77
C ILE A 4 -22.24 14.35 -15.55
N LYS A 5 -23.53 14.02 -15.38
CA LYS A 5 -24.00 12.64 -15.24
C LYS A 5 -23.67 11.79 -16.47
N LEU A 6 -23.88 12.34 -17.68
CA LEU A 6 -23.54 11.66 -18.92
C LEU A 6 -22.03 11.38 -19.00
N LEU A 7 -21.20 12.39 -18.75
CA LEU A 7 -19.74 12.26 -18.79
C LEU A 7 -19.23 11.27 -17.73
N ASN A 8 -19.77 11.32 -16.51
CA ASN A 8 -19.43 10.38 -15.44
C ASN A 8 -19.80 8.93 -15.78
N ASN A 9 -20.85 8.71 -16.57
CA ASN A 9 -21.25 7.35 -16.96
C ASN A 9 -20.33 6.75 -18.04
N ILE A 10 -19.66 7.58 -18.84
CA ILE A 10 -18.73 7.14 -19.89
C ILE A 10 -17.27 7.22 -19.46
N SER A 11 -16.96 7.94 -18.36
CA SER A 11 -15.59 8.15 -17.90
C SER A 11 -14.81 6.88 -17.59
N PRO A 12 -15.40 5.77 -17.08
CA PRO A 12 -14.65 4.52 -16.90
C PRO A 12 -14.09 3.93 -18.21
N CYS A 13 -14.69 4.27 -19.35
CA CYS A 13 -14.30 3.76 -20.67
C CYS A 13 -13.54 4.79 -21.52
N MET A 14 -13.58 6.08 -21.14
CA MET A 14 -13.06 7.20 -21.93
C MET A 14 -12.17 8.13 -21.10
N GLY A 15 -11.57 7.63 -20.02
CA GLY A 15 -10.79 8.44 -19.09
C GLY A 15 -9.64 9.19 -19.79
N GLN A 16 -8.97 8.56 -20.76
CA GLN A 16 -7.86 9.16 -21.49
C GLN A 16 -8.32 10.31 -22.40
N GLU A 17 -9.38 10.11 -23.18
CA GLU A 17 -9.95 11.11 -24.07
C GLU A 17 -10.48 12.31 -23.28
N LEU A 18 -11.12 12.05 -22.14
CA LEU A 18 -11.57 13.10 -21.21
C LEU A 18 -10.40 13.86 -20.61
N ALA A 19 -9.33 13.18 -20.23
CA ALA A 19 -8.12 13.81 -19.70
C ALA A 19 -7.46 14.72 -20.75
N GLU A 20 -7.38 14.28 -22.00
CA GLU A 20 -6.90 15.09 -23.12
C GLU A 20 -7.75 16.33 -23.35
N ALA A 21 -9.09 16.17 -23.32
CA ALA A 21 -10.00 17.30 -23.42
C ALA A 21 -9.82 18.31 -22.27
N PHE A 22 -9.67 17.84 -21.03
CA PHE A 22 -9.43 18.72 -19.87
C PHE A 22 -8.06 19.40 -19.90
N ARG A 23 -7.00 18.72 -20.37
CA ARG A 23 -5.69 19.35 -20.60
C ARG A 23 -5.75 20.45 -21.65
N GLY A 24 -6.59 20.28 -22.68
CA GLY A 24 -6.86 21.32 -23.68
C GLY A 24 -7.66 22.51 -23.16
N ASN A 25 -8.41 22.35 -22.05
CA ASN A 25 -9.22 23.41 -21.46
C ASN A 25 -9.43 23.24 -19.94
N PHE A 26 -8.42 23.62 -19.15
CA PHE A 26 -8.46 23.48 -17.69
C PHE A 26 -9.63 24.21 -17.01
N SER A 27 -10.24 25.23 -17.64
CA SER A 27 -11.41 25.91 -17.08
C SER A 27 -12.61 24.99 -16.84
N GLN A 28 -12.74 23.93 -17.64
CA GLN A 28 -13.78 22.91 -17.47
C GLN A 28 -13.50 22.02 -16.25
N LEU A 29 -12.23 21.64 -16.05
CA LEU A 29 -11.80 20.92 -14.85
C LEU A 29 -12.02 21.77 -13.60
N SER A 30 -11.62 23.04 -13.62
CA SER A 30 -11.86 23.96 -12.50
C SER A 30 -13.36 24.15 -12.22
N SER A 31 -14.22 24.10 -13.24
CA SER A 31 -15.68 24.16 -13.07
C SER A 31 -16.22 22.92 -12.35
N LEU A 32 -15.71 21.72 -12.65
CA LEU A 32 -16.05 20.49 -11.91
C LEU A 32 -15.58 20.58 -10.45
N ILE A 33 -14.37 21.09 -10.22
CA ILE A 33 -13.87 21.31 -8.85
C ILE A 33 -14.76 22.28 -8.08
N ARG A 34 -15.28 23.34 -8.71
CA ARG A 34 -16.25 24.25 -8.06
C ARG A 34 -17.55 23.56 -7.66
N VAL A 35 -18.07 22.66 -8.51
CA VAL A 35 -19.25 21.85 -8.14
C VAL A 35 -18.93 20.97 -6.93
N ILE A 36 -17.79 20.27 -6.95
CA ILE A 36 -17.33 19.45 -5.82
C ILE A 36 -17.15 20.29 -4.55
N ALA A 37 -16.64 21.51 -4.68
CA ALA A 37 -16.35 22.44 -3.59
C ALA A 37 -17.62 23.01 -2.91
N ASP A 38 -18.80 22.96 -3.55
CA ASP A 38 -20.01 23.57 -3.03
C ASP A 38 -20.35 23.10 -1.61
N ASN A 39 -20.67 24.05 -0.73
CA ASN A 39 -20.87 23.82 0.70
C ASN A 39 -22.35 23.86 1.13
N ASN A 40 -23.29 23.89 0.18
CA ASN A 40 -24.72 23.92 0.47
C ASN A 40 -25.31 22.51 0.72
N GLY A 41 -24.56 21.68 1.46
CA GLY A 41 -24.86 20.25 1.67
C GLY A 41 -24.49 19.38 0.46
N ILE A 42 -24.43 18.06 0.67
CA ILE A 42 -24.05 17.12 -0.39
C ILE A 42 -25.23 16.94 -1.35
N SER A 43 -25.04 17.39 -2.59
CA SER A 43 -26.07 17.37 -3.63
C SER A 43 -25.92 16.18 -4.59
N GLU A 44 -26.98 15.92 -5.36
CA GLU A 44 -26.97 14.90 -6.43
C GLU A 44 -25.93 15.21 -7.54
N GLU A 45 -25.49 16.46 -7.62
CA GLU A 45 -24.57 16.94 -8.66
C GLU A 45 -23.11 16.65 -8.32
N GLN A 46 -22.80 16.58 -7.02
CA GLN A 46 -21.44 16.46 -6.51
C GLN A 46 -20.84 15.07 -6.67
N ALA A 47 -21.62 14.01 -6.44
CA ALA A 47 -21.13 12.65 -6.61
C ALA A 47 -20.70 12.34 -8.06
N PRO A 48 -21.50 12.63 -9.10
CA PRO A 48 -21.08 12.46 -10.49
C PRO A 48 -19.90 13.37 -10.89
N ALA A 49 -19.83 14.59 -10.34
CA ALA A 49 -18.69 15.47 -10.59
C ALA A 49 -17.39 14.89 -10.01
N ALA A 50 -17.45 14.39 -8.77
CA ALA A 50 -16.33 13.72 -8.13
C ALA A 50 -15.94 12.43 -8.85
N GLY A 51 -16.90 11.61 -9.25
CA GLY A 51 -16.67 10.40 -10.04
C GLY A 51 -15.97 10.69 -11.37
N LEU A 52 -16.41 11.72 -12.10
CA LEU A 52 -15.79 12.13 -13.37
C LEU A 52 -14.31 12.51 -13.20
N VAL A 53 -13.98 13.32 -12.18
CA VAL A 53 -12.57 13.67 -11.90
C VAL A 53 -11.80 12.46 -11.39
N ALA A 54 -12.44 11.59 -10.62
CA ALA A 54 -11.84 10.37 -10.11
C ALA A 54 -11.49 9.36 -11.21
N ASP A 55 -12.26 9.31 -12.31
CA ASP A 55 -12.10 8.37 -13.43
C ASP A 55 -11.06 8.78 -14.48
N LEU A 56 -10.49 9.99 -14.40
CA LEU A 56 -9.35 10.36 -15.25
C LEU A 56 -8.16 9.40 -14.98
N PRO A 57 -7.14 9.31 -15.84
CA PRO A 57 -6.02 8.40 -15.62
C PRO A 57 -5.28 8.75 -14.31
N LEU A 58 -5.10 7.78 -13.41
CA LEU A 58 -4.52 8.02 -12.07
C LEU A 58 -3.07 8.50 -12.12
N GLN A 59 -2.32 8.11 -13.16
CA GLN A 59 -0.92 8.47 -13.38
C GLN A 59 -0.74 9.74 -14.25
N ASP A 60 -1.82 10.46 -14.60
CA ASP A 60 -1.72 11.74 -15.31
C ASP A 60 -1.17 12.81 -14.37
N SER A 61 0.16 12.99 -14.40
CA SER A 61 0.88 13.94 -13.55
C SER A 61 0.54 15.40 -13.88
N VAL A 62 0.23 15.72 -15.14
CA VAL A 62 -0.13 17.08 -15.56
C VAL A 62 -1.45 17.50 -14.91
N LEU A 63 -2.48 16.65 -14.99
CA LEU A 63 -3.77 16.93 -14.35
C LEU A 63 -3.65 16.99 -12.82
N THR A 64 -2.91 16.05 -12.22
CA THR A 64 -2.77 15.99 -10.77
C THR A 64 -2.02 17.20 -10.22
N ARG A 65 -0.93 17.63 -10.87
CA ARG A 65 -0.23 18.89 -10.55
C ARG A 65 -1.15 20.09 -10.70
N ARG A 66 -1.92 20.16 -11.78
CA ARG A 66 -2.86 21.26 -11.97
C ARG A 66 -3.88 21.36 -10.83
N LEU A 67 -4.41 20.22 -10.38
CA LEU A 67 -5.34 20.17 -9.24
C LEU A 67 -4.68 20.62 -7.93
N VAL A 68 -3.39 20.33 -7.74
CA VAL A 68 -2.60 20.83 -6.61
C VAL A 68 -2.43 22.35 -6.71
N GLU A 69 -1.97 22.86 -7.86
CA GLU A 69 -1.77 24.30 -8.12
C GLU A 69 -3.06 25.10 -7.93
N ASP A 70 -4.20 24.56 -8.32
CA ASP A 70 -5.52 25.18 -8.17
C ASP A 70 -6.08 25.10 -6.73
N GLY A 71 -5.34 24.47 -5.79
CA GLY A 71 -5.77 24.30 -4.39
C GLY A 71 -6.96 23.34 -4.22
N ALA A 72 -7.24 22.49 -5.21
CA ALA A 72 -8.40 21.60 -5.19
C ALA A 72 -8.35 20.61 -4.03
N PHE A 73 -7.16 20.05 -3.75
CA PHE A 73 -6.97 19.03 -2.72
C PHE A 73 -7.28 19.52 -1.31
N THR A 74 -6.98 20.78 -0.98
CA THR A 74 -7.35 21.38 0.32
C THR A 74 -8.85 21.27 0.58
N THR A 75 -9.66 21.62 -0.42
CA THR A 75 -11.12 21.59 -0.31
C THR A 75 -11.64 20.15 -0.27
N ILE A 76 -11.11 19.28 -1.13
CA ILE A 76 -11.52 17.88 -1.24
C ILE A 76 -11.21 17.12 0.05
N ILE A 77 -9.99 17.25 0.58
CA ILE A 77 -9.57 16.59 1.83
C ILE A 77 -10.40 17.10 3.01
N SER A 78 -10.64 18.42 3.09
CA SER A 78 -11.53 18.98 4.11
C SER A 78 -12.92 18.33 4.09
N LYS A 79 -13.51 18.13 2.90
CA LYS A 79 -14.80 17.45 2.76
C LYS A 79 -14.74 15.97 3.17
N VAL A 80 -13.67 15.26 2.82
CA VAL A 80 -13.47 13.87 3.28
C VAL A 80 -13.46 13.81 4.80
N ILE A 81 -12.73 14.71 5.46
CA ILE A 81 -12.66 14.78 6.93
C ILE A 81 -14.04 15.09 7.54
N MET A 82 -14.76 16.08 6.98
CA MET A 82 -16.12 16.45 7.43
C MET A 82 -17.11 15.28 7.31
N ILE A 83 -17.08 14.54 6.20
CA ILE A 83 -17.94 13.36 6.00
C ILE A 83 -17.60 12.29 7.04
N ARG A 84 -16.32 12.01 7.23
CA ARG A 84 -15.84 11.00 8.19
C ARG A 84 -16.22 11.34 9.64
N GLN A 85 -16.22 12.62 10.00
CA GLN A 85 -16.63 13.09 11.34
C GLN A 85 -18.16 13.12 11.54
N GLY A 86 -18.94 12.74 10.52
CA GLY A 86 -20.41 12.77 10.60
C GLY A 86 -20.99 14.18 10.53
N GLU A 87 -20.21 15.18 10.14
CA GLU A 87 -20.61 16.58 10.07
C GLU A 87 -21.32 16.93 8.76
N SER A 88 -21.42 15.98 7.83
CA SER A 88 -22.04 16.17 6.53
C SER A 88 -23.55 15.93 6.53
N ARG A 89 -24.26 16.68 5.69
CA ARG A 89 -25.69 16.50 5.37
C ARG A 89 -25.79 16.08 3.90
N GLY A 90 -26.58 15.05 3.58
CA GLY A 90 -26.63 14.56 2.19
C GLY A 90 -27.36 13.23 1.95
N GLY A 91 -27.73 12.51 3.01
CA GLY A 91 -28.47 11.25 2.90
C GLY A 91 -27.78 10.25 1.97
N ARG A 92 -28.50 9.79 0.94
CA ARG A 92 -28.05 8.77 -0.01
C ARG A 92 -26.85 9.17 -0.89
N PHE A 93 -26.54 10.46 -0.99
CA PHE A 93 -25.46 10.96 -1.86
C PHE A 93 -24.09 10.97 -1.16
N VAL A 94 -24.06 10.81 0.17
CA VAL A 94 -22.84 10.89 0.97
C VAL A 94 -21.81 9.84 0.55
N ASN A 95 -22.22 8.57 0.45
CA ASN A 95 -21.28 7.48 0.17
C ASN A 95 -20.70 7.57 -1.25
N PRO A 96 -21.52 7.72 -2.33
CA PRO A 96 -20.96 7.87 -3.68
C PRO A 96 -20.07 9.12 -3.82
N PHE A 97 -20.40 10.20 -3.11
CA PHE A 97 -19.56 11.39 -3.11
C PHE A 97 -18.23 11.15 -2.40
N LEU A 98 -18.25 10.53 -1.21
CA LEU A 98 -17.04 10.15 -0.49
C LEU A 98 -16.13 9.24 -1.33
N GLU A 99 -16.69 8.23 -2.00
CA GLU A 99 -15.93 7.34 -2.88
C GLU A 99 -15.21 8.13 -3.98
N GLY A 100 -15.91 9.05 -4.64
CA GLY A 100 -15.31 9.96 -5.64
C GLY A 100 -14.21 10.82 -5.03
N LEU A 101 -14.45 11.44 -3.88
CA LEU A 101 -13.45 12.30 -3.21
C LEU A 101 -12.19 11.51 -2.83
N VAL A 102 -12.33 10.35 -2.19
CA VAL A 102 -11.20 9.52 -1.74
C VAL A 102 -10.37 9.05 -2.92
N ARG A 103 -11.03 8.69 -4.03
CA ARG A 103 -10.33 8.39 -5.29
C ARG A 103 -9.57 9.59 -5.84
N ILE A 104 -10.13 10.80 -5.83
CA ILE A 104 -9.40 11.99 -6.25
C ILE A 104 -8.17 12.21 -5.35
N VAL A 105 -8.32 12.12 -4.02
CA VAL A 105 -7.19 12.26 -3.06
C VAL A 105 -6.09 11.24 -3.35
N SER A 106 -6.44 9.99 -3.66
CA SER A 106 -5.47 8.93 -3.92
C SER A 106 -4.54 9.18 -5.11
N ARG A 107 -4.93 10.06 -6.07
CA ARG A 107 -4.10 10.43 -7.23
C ARG A 107 -2.72 10.92 -6.84
N ILE A 108 -2.61 11.67 -5.74
CA ILE A 108 -1.34 12.16 -5.19
C ILE A 108 -0.35 11.01 -5.01
N THR A 109 -0.84 9.83 -4.60
CA THR A 109 0.03 8.70 -4.27
C THR A 109 0.64 8.01 -5.49
N PHE A 110 0.11 8.24 -6.70
CA PHE A 110 0.59 7.60 -7.93
C PHE A 110 1.73 8.35 -8.62
N ILE A 111 2.08 9.55 -8.15
CA ILE A 111 3.08 10.41 -8.79
C ILE A 111 4.12 10.96 -7.79
N LEU A 112 4.37 10.23 -6.69
CA LEU A 112 5.25 10.67 -5.60
C LEU A 112 6.75 10.69 -5.97
N GLU A 113 7.21 9.71 -6.76
CA GLU A 113 8.66 9.39 -6.90
C GLU A 113 9.53 10.56 -7.39
N ASP A 114 8.99 11.43 -8.25
CA ASP A 114 9.76 12.47 -8.94
C ASP A 114 9.29 13.90 -8.63
N ASP A 115 8.52 14.09 -7.56
CA ASP A 115 7.86 15.37 -7.32
C ASP A 115 7.83 15.81 -5.84
N PRO A 116 8.80 16.64 -5.41
CA PRO A 116 8.85 17.19 -4.06
C PRO A 116 7.61 17.98 -3.64
N ASP A 117 6.93 18.65 -4.57
CA ASP A 117 5.74 19.45 -4.27
C ASP A 117 4.55 18.53 -3.98
N ILE A 118 4.40 17.44 -4.74
CA ILE A 118 3.40 16.40 -4.45
C ILE A 118 3.68 15.72 -3.11
N ILE A 119 4.94 15.39 -2.80
CA ILE A 119 5.33 14.84 -1.49
C ILE A 119 4.98 15.83 -0.38
N ALA A 120 5.22 17.12 -0.58
CA ALA A 120 4.90 18.16 0.40
C ALA A 120 3.39 18.20 0.69
N VAL A 121 2.53 18.12 -0.33
CA VAL A 121 1.07 18.02 -0.14
C VAL A 121 0.72 16.75 0.62
N ALA A 122 1.29 15.59 0.27
CA ALA A 122 1.02 14.35 0.97
C ALA A 122 1.38 14.41 2.47
N ARG A 123 2.48 15.11 2.81
CA ARG A 123 2.93 15.37 4.19
C ARG A 123 2.02 16.37 4.91
N GLU A 124 1.66 17.48 4.25
CA GLU A 124 0.81 18.54 4.81
C GLU A 124 -0.50 17.97 5.37
N TYR A 125 -1.15 17.11 4.58
CA TYR A 125 -2.42 16.48 4.97
C TYR A 125 -2.26 15.13 5.69
N ASN A 126 -1.01 14.70 5.97
CA ASN A 126 -0.69 13.40 6.57
C ASN A 126 -1.50 12.25 5.95
N LEU A 127 -1.35 12.07 4.64
CA LEU A 127 -2.21 11.14 3.89
C LEU A 127 -2.16 9.70 4.40
N THR A 128 -1.05 9.25 4.99
CA THR A 128 -0.98 7.96 5.67
C THR A 128 -1.99 7.84 6.80
N ALA A 129 -2.14 8.86 7.64
CA ALA A 129 -3.15 8.86 8.70
C ALA A 129 -4.58 8.96 8.12
N LEU A 130 -4.79 9.80 7.11
CA LEU A 130 -6.10 9.94 6.46
C LEU A 130 -6.58 8.61 5.88
N PHE A 131 -5.76 7.93 5.09
CA PHE A 131 -6.12 6.63 4.49
C PHE A 131 -6.19 5.51 5.53
N SER A 132 -5.39 5.56 6.60
CA SER A 132 -5.49 4.63 7.74
C SER A 132 -6.85 4.72 8.45
N ASP A 133 -7.44 5.92 8.53
CA ASP A 133 -8.77 6.11 9.10
C ASP A 133 -9.87 5.70 8.13
N LEU A 134 -9.72 6.02 6.84
CA LEU A 134 -10.67 5.63 5.79
C LEU A 134 -10.73 4.12 5.57
N LEU A 135 -9.62 3.40 5.75
CA LEU A 135 -9.55 1.94 5.69
C LEU A 135 -10.52 1.25 6.69
N GLN A 136 -10.86 1.93 7.78
CA GLN A 136 -11.74 1.41 8.83
C GLN A 136 -13.23 1.71 8.58
N MET A 137 -13.59 2.28 7.43
CA MET A 137 -14.99 2.54 7.06
C MET A 137 -15.67 1.27 6.53
N ASN A 138 -16.08 0.39 7.45
CA ASN A 138 -16.75 -0.87 7.14
C ASN A 138 -18.00 -0.66 6.27
N GLY A 139 -18.18 -1.54 5.28
CA GLY A 139 -19.31 -1.47 4.35
C GLY A 139 -19.12 -0.49 3.18
N LEU A 140 -17.93 0.13 3.07
CA LEU A 140 -17.54 0.96 1.93
C LEU A 140 -16.31 0.37 1.24
N ASP A 141 -16.47 -0.77 0.59
CA ASP A 141 -15.40 -1.52 -0.08
C ASP A 141 -14.56 -0.63 -1.01
N THR A 142 -15.19 0.23 -1.82
CA THR A 142 -14.45 1.16 -2.70
C THR A 142 -13.50 2.06 -1.91
N VAL A 143 -13.95 2.60 -0.77
CA VAL A 143 -13.11 3.45 0.10
C VAL A 143 -11.97 2.61 0.69
N GLN A 144 -12.23 1.39 1.13
CA GLN A 144 -11.20 0.50 1.70
C GLN A 144 -10.16 0.09 0.66
N ILE A 145 -10.57 -0.30 -0.55
CA ILE A 145 -9.68 -0.64 -1.68
C ILE A 145 -8.75 0.54 -1.99
N VAL A 146 -9.33 1.73 -2.17
CA VAL A 146 -8.56 2.93 -2.53
C VAL A 146 -7.62 3.32 -1.39
N SER A 147 -8.06 3.21 -0.14
CA SER A 147 -7.24 3.55 1.02
C SER A 147 -6.07 2.59 1.19
N ALA A 148 -6.29 1.28 1.08
CA ALA A 148 -5.22 0.28 1.13
C ALA A 148 -4.23 0.46 -0.04
N THR A 149 -4.73 0.73 -1.24
CA THR A 149 -3.88 1.02 -2.42
C THR A 149 -3.02 2.26 -2.19
N ALA A 150 -3.62 3.35 -1.73
CA ALA A 150 -2.92 4.59 -1.43
C ALA A 150 -1.87 4.41 -0.32
N LEU A 151 -2.19 3.64 0.72
CA LEU A 151 -1.24 3.28 1.78
C LEU A 151 -0.06 2.49 1.24
N GLY A 152 -0.27 1.54 0.33
CA GLY A 152 0.81 0.79 -0.32
C GLY A 152 1.71 1.67 -1.20
N ASN A 153 1.12 2.57 -1.98
CA ASN A 153 1.88 3.53 -2.79
C ASN A 153 2.74 4.46 -1.91
N LEU A 154 2.15 5.00 -0.85
CA LEU A 154 2.82 5.85 0.12
C LEU A 154 3.94 5.09 0.83
N SER A 155 3.66 3.89 1.34
CA SER A 155 4.64 3.11 2.09
C SER A 155 5.79 2.60 1.22
N GLY A 156 5.56 2.35 -0.08
CA GLY A 156 6.61 2.04 -1.04
C GLY A 156 7.70 3.13 -1.14
N GLN A 157 7.35 4.38 -0.85
CA GLN A 157 8.31 5.50 -0.79
C GLN A 157 9.08 5.58 0.53
N SER A 158 8.70 4.82 1.56
CA SER A 158 9.30 4.93 2.90
C SER A 158 10.80 4.74 2.88
N LYS A 159 11.30 3.74 2.14
CA LYS A 159 12.74 3.46 2.04
C LYS A 159 13.55 4.61 1.42
N HIS A 160 12.93 5.40 0.54
CA HIS A 160 13.57 6.55 -0.10
C HIS A 160 13.48 7.82 0.74
N LEU A 161 12.39 7.98 1.51
CA LEU A 161 12.13 9.16 2.34
C LEU A 161 12.65 9.02 3.77
N THR A 162 13.07 7.82 4.17
CA THR A 162 13.65 7.57 5.48
C THR A 162 15.00 8.26 5.60
N LYS A 163 15.16 9.06 6.66
CA LYS A 163 16.43 9.73 6.94
C LYS A 163 17.36 8.77 7.67
N ILE A 164 18.31 8.18 6.93
CA ILE A 164 19.39 7.37 7.51
C ILE A 164 20.31 8.29 8.31
N LEU A 165 20.57 7.94 9.57
CA LEU A 165 21.51 8.67 10.41
C LEU A 165 22.94 8.28 10.01
N PRO A 166 23.87 9.24 9.86
CA PRO A 166 25.27 8.89 9.68
C PRO A 166 25.76 8.10 10.90
N PRO A 167 26.67 7.13 10.72
CA PRO A 167 27.24 6.41 11.83
C PRO A 167 27.85 7.41 12.82
N PRO A 168 27.73 7.17 14.14
CA PRO A 168 28.33 8.06 15.12
C PRO A 168 29.83 8.20 14.81
N ASN A 169 30.30 9.44 14.66
CA ASN A 169 31.71 9.72 14.45
C ASN A 169 32.50 9.06 15.58
N ALA A 170 33.27 8.02 15.25
CA ALA A 170 34.22 7.42 16.17
C ALA A 170 35.36 8.41 16.42
N GLY A 171 35.12 9.39 17.28
CA GLY A 171 36.16 10.26 17.80
C GLY A 171 37.22 9.43 18.51
N LEU A 172 38.47 9.91 18.44
CA LEU A 172 39.71 9.30 18.96
C LEU A 172 39.71 8.85 20.45
N CYS A 173 38.60 9.00 21.17
CA CYS A 173 38.49 8.69 22.60
C CYS A 173 37.92 7.31 22.93
N PHE A 174 37.45 6.53 21.94
CA PHE A 174 36.94 5.17 22.18
C PHE A 174 38.02 4.17 22.64
N SER A 175 39.30 4.50 22.50
CA SER A 175 40.42 3.61 22.84
C SER A 175 40.89 3.69 24.30
N ILE A 176 40.32 4.58 25.12
CA ILE A 176 40.86 4.88 26.48
C ILE A 176 39.94 4.36 27.60
N PHE A 177 38.65 4.13 27.35
CA PHE A 177 37.71 3.65 28.37
C PHE A 177 36.80 2.53 27.84
N PRO A 178 37.14 1.24 28.04
CA PRO A 178 36.32 0.11 27.58
C PRO A 178 34.98 -0.04 28.31
N CYS A 179 34.78 0.72 29.39
CA CYS A 179 33.69 0.53 30.36
C CYS A 179 32.52 1.52 30.20
N LEU A 180 32.60 2.44 29.23
CA LEU A 180 31.56 3.45 28.95
C LEU A 180 30.81 3.16 27.65
N SER A 181 30.80 1.91 27.21
CA SER A 181 29.86 1.38 26.22
C SER A 181 28.47 1.28 26.86
N GLN A 182 27.91 2.40 27.29
CA GLN A 182 26.47 2.50 27.46
C GLN A 182 25.91 2.20 26.08
N LYS A 183 25.28 1.02 25.97
CA LYS A 183 24.32 0.73 24.91
C LYS A 183 23.39 1.92 24.83
N SER A 184 23.66 2.86 23.92
CA SER A 184 22.62 3.72 23.40
C SER A 184 21.68 2.75 22.73
N VAL A 185 20.63 2.36 23.45
CA VAL A 185 19.41 1.89 22.80
C VAL A 185 19.13 2.97 21.76
N GLU A 186 19.23 2.62 20.48
CA GLU A 186 18.84 3.50 19.38
C GLU A 186 17.31 3.69 19.45
N THR A 187 16.82 4.34 20.50
CA THR A 187 15.45 4.76 20.63
C THR A 187 15.22 5.82 19.56
N GLY A 188 14.53 5.45 18.49
CA GLY A 188 14.11 6.36 17.43
C GLY A 188 14.49 5.95 16.01
N VAL A 189 15.16 4.81 15.82
CA VAL A 189 15.44 4.25 14.49
C VAL A 189 14.37 3.21 14.16
N CYS A 190 13.71 3.35 13.01
CA CYS A 190 12.72 2.40 12.52
C CYS A 190 13.40 1.06 12.25
N ARG A 191 12.93 -0.01 12.89
CA ARG A 191 13.51 -1.35 12.75
C ARG A 191 13.44 -1.93 11.32
N VAL A 192 12.46 -1.49 10.51
CA VAL A 192 12.30 -1.98 9.13
C VAL A 192 13.14 -1.16 8.14
N HIS A 193 13.25 0.15 8.34
CA HIS A 193 13.92 1.05 7.37
C HIS A 193 15.29 1.57 7.83
N HIS A 194 15.73 1.21 9.04
CA HIS A 194 17.01 1.61 9.66
C HIS A 194 17.30 3.13 9.67
N GLY A 195 16.26 3.97 9.76
CA GLY A 195 16.42 5.41 9.91
C GLY A 195 15.25 6.05 10.62
N ILE A 196 15.22 7.38 10.64
CA ILE A 196 14.11 8.12 11.23
C ILE A 196 12.92 8.06 10.27
N CYS A 197 11.86 7.39 10.71
CA CYS A 197 10.59 7.32 10.02
C CYS A 197 9.50 8.06 10.79
N SER A 198 8.42 8.41 10.11
CA SER A 198 7.15 8.74 10.73
C SER A 198 6.00 8.43 9.78
N SER A 199 4.76 8.46 10.28
CA SER A 199 3.57 8.36 9.43
C SER A 199 3.50 9.49 8.40
N ARG A 200 3.98 10.69 8.77
CA ARG A 200 3.85 11.90 7.96
C ARG A 200 5.02 12.05 7.00
N GLU A 201 6.24 12.08 7.52
CA GLU A 201 7.42 12.49 6.74
C GLU A 201 7.90 11.41 5.79
N SER A 202 7.81 10.15 6.20
CA SER A 202 8.32 9.01 5.43
C SER A 202 7.23 7.98 5.15
N PHE A 203 5.96 8.28 5.43
CA PHE A 203 4.82 7.41 5.16
C PHE A 203 4.90 5.99 5.73
N CYS A 204 5.67 5.79 6.80
CA CYS A 204 5.94 4.47 7.34
C CYS A 204 4.67 3.86 7.96
N LEU A 205 4.28 2.66 7.52
CA LEU A 205 3.11 1.93 8.06
C LEU A 205 3.25 1.61 9.55
N LEU A 206 4.48 1.40 10.01
CA LEU A 206 4.78 1.05 11.40
C LEU A 206 4.55 2.24 12.33
N GLU A 207 5.18 3.37 12.01
CA GLU A 207 4.99 4.62 12.76
C GLU A 207 3.55 5.16 12.62
N GLY A 208 2.88 4.84 11.52
CA GLY A 208 1.46 5.15 11.29
C GLY A 208 0.47 4.20 11.97
N LYS A 209 0.94 3.14 12.64
CA LYS A 209 0.10 2.11 13.29
C LYS A 209 -0.97 1.53 12.33
N VAL A 210 -0.58 1.26 11.09
CA VAL A 210 -1.49 0.84 10.02
C VAL A 210 -1.49 -0.67 9.80
N VAL A 211 -0.44 -1.37 10.25
CA VAL A 211 -0.21 -2.80 9.96
C VAL A 211 -1.39 -3.67 10.40
N GLU A 212 -1.81 -3.58 11.67
CA GLU A 212 -2.94 -4.36 12.20
C GLU A 212 -4.23 -4.13 11.41
N LYS A 213 -4.47 -2.87 10.99
CA LYS A 213 -5.66 -2.51 10.19
C LYS A 213 -5.63 -3.17 8.81
N LEU A 214 -4.47 -3.23 8.17
CA LEU A 214 -4.30 -3.89 6.88
C LEU A 214 -4.38 -5.42 7.01
N VAL A 215 -3.84 -5.98 8.09
CA VAL A 215 -3.96 -7.42 8.40
C VAL A 215 -5.43 -7.81 8.57
N ALA A 216 -6.22 -7.01 9.30
CA ALA A 216 -7.66 -7.25 9.46
C ALA A 216 -8.42 -7.25 8.11
N CYS A 217 -7.93 -6.56 7.09
CA CYS A 217 -8.52 -6.56 5.76
C CYS A 217 -8.20 -7.82 4.92
N LEU A 218 -7.31 -8.70 5.36
CA LEU A 218 -6.97 -9.94 4.63
C LEU A 218 -8.09 -11.00 4.70
N ASP A 219 -8.94 -10.95 5.72
CA ASP A 219 -10.14 -11.81 5.86
C ASP A 219 -11.39 -11.20 5.16
N HIS A 220 -11.22 -10.16 4.36
CA HIS A 220 -12.35 -9.49 3.72
C HIS A 220 -12.94 -10.35 2.57
N ASN A 221 -14.26 -10.34 2.41
CA ASN A 221 -14.94 -11.10 1.34
C ASN A 221 -14.66 -10.56 -0.07
N ASN A 222 -14.38 -9.26 -0.19
CA ASN A 222 -14.02 -8.62 -1.46
C ASN A 222 -12.52 -8.79 -1.72
N GLU A 223 -12.18 -9.61 -2.72
CA GLU A 223 -10.81 -9.92 -3.14
C GLU A 223 -9.97 -8.67 -3.46
N LYS A 224 -10.60 -7.58 -3.93
CA LYS A 224 -9.88 -6.33 -4.22
C LYS A 224 -9.42 -5.62 -2.95
N VAL A 225 -10.16 -5.75 -1.85
CA VAL A 225 -9.75 -5.22 -0.54
C VAL A 225 -8.55 -6.02 -0.04
N VAL A 226 -8.61 -7.35 -0.14
CA VAL A 226 -7.52 -8.26 0.23
C VAL A 226 -6.28 -7.96 -0.60
N GLU A 227 -6.41 -7.80 -1.91
CA GLU A 227 -5.29 -7.55 -2.84
C GLU A 227 -4.59 -6.23 -2.55
N ALA A 228 -5.37 -5.15 -2.37
CA ALA A 228 -4.82 -3.85 -2.00
C ALA A 228 -4.12 -3.89 -0.64
N SER A 229 -4.69 -4.61 0.33
CA SER A 229 -4.14 -4.70 1.69
C SER A 229 -2.86 -5.53 1.74
N LEU A 230 -2.84 -6.70 1.08
CA LEU A 230 -1.63 -7.51 0.94
C LEU A 230 -0.55 -6.76 0.16
N THR A 231 -0.93 -5.98 -0.85
CA THR A 231 0.00 -5.12 -1.60
C THR A 231 0.67 -4.09 -0.69
N ALA A 232 -0.08 -3.43 0.19
CA ALA A 232 0.47 -2.48 1.14
C ALA A 232 1.37 -3.17 2.18
N LEU A 233 0.93 -4.29 2.76
CA LEU A 233 1.73 -5.07 3.72
C LEU A 233 3.04 -5.58 3.11
N SER A 234 3.04 -5.90 1.82
CA SER A 234 4.24 -6.37 1.09
C SER A 234 5.39 -5.37 1.13
N THR A 235 5.12 -4.07 1.31
CA THR A 235 6.17 -3.04 1.45
C THR A 235 7.06 -3.23 2.69
N LEU A 236 6.61 -3.98 3.69
CA LEU A 236 7.42 -4.38 4.85
C LEU A 236 8.43 -5.48 4.51
N LEU A 237 8.28 -6.13 3.36
CA LEU A 237 9.10 -7.25 2.91
C LEU A 237 9.84 -6.93 1.60
N ASP A 238 9.79 -5.67 1.15
CA ASP A 238 10.36 -5.23 -0.11
C ASP A 238 11.89 -5.36 -0.13
N ASP A 239 12.44 -5.47 -1.34
CA ASP A 239 13.88 -5.36 -1.51
C ASP A 239 14.32 -3.93 -1.13
N GLY A 240 15.26 -3.83 -0.19
CA GLY A 240 15.76 -2.56 0.36
C GLY A 240 15.29 -2.21 1.77
N VAL A 241 14.50 -3.06 2.43
CA VAL A 241 14.18 -2.97 3.87
C VAL A 241 14.78 -4.14 4.64
N ASP A 242 14.78 -4.06 5.98
CA ASP A 242 15.09 -5.20 6.84
C ASP A 242 13.90 -6.18 6.83
N ILE A 243 14.01 -7.21 5.99
CA ILE A 243 12.95 -8.21 5.81
C ILE A 243 12.70 -8.98 7.10
N ASP A 244 13.73 -9.31 7.88
CA ASP A 244 13.56 -10.06 9.13
C ASP A 244 12.77 -9.24 10.15
N GLN A 245 13.09 -7.95 10.29
CA GLN A 245 12.30 -7.05 11.14
C GLN A 245 10.89 -6.82 10.56
N GLY A 246 10.72 -6.79 9.24
CA GLY A 246 9.43 -6.75 8.57
C GLY A 246 8.56 -7.97 8.86
N VAL A 247 9.14 -9.17 8.88
CA VAL A 247 8.46 -10.40 9.29
C VAL A 247 8.08 -10.34 10.77
N MET A 248 8.97 -9.87 11.65
CA MET A 248 8.65 -9.68 13.07
C MET A 248 7.50 -8.70 13.30
N VAL A 249 7.41 -7.63 12.52
CA VAL A 249 6.24 -6.73 12.50
C VAL A 249 4.96 -7.48 12.16
N LEU A 250 4.99 -8.34 11.15
CA LEU A 250 3.83 -9.14 10.77
C LEU A 250 3.46 -10.16 11.85
N CYS A 251 4.45 -10.76 12.53
CA CYS A 251 4.20 -11.63 13.68
C CYS A 251 3.53 -10.87 14.83
N ASP A 252 4.05 -9.70 15.19
CA ASP A 252 3.49 -8.86 16.27
C ASP A 252 2.04 -8.44 15.98
N ALA A 253 1.69 -8.28 14.70
CA ALA A 253 0.34 -7.95 14.25
C ALA A 253 -0.53 -9.18 13.91
N GLU A 254 -0.10 -10.40 14.27
CA GLU A 254 -0.77 -11.67 13.95
C GLU A 254 -1.06 -11.88 12.45
N GLY A 255 -0.26 -11.24 11.57
CA GLY A 255 -0.48 -11.18 10.13
C GLY A 255 0.06 -12.36 9.32
N VAL A 256 0.97 -13.17 9.88
CA VAL A 256 1.56 -14.32 9.15
C VAL A 256 0.48 -15.33 8.74
N LYS A 257 -0.40 -15.72 9.68
CA LYS A 257 -1.46 -16.68 9.39
C LYS A 257 -2.45 -16.17 8.33
N PRO A 258 -3.02 -14.95 8.43
CA PRO A 258 -3.85 -14.38 7.37
C PRO A 258 -3.18 -14.36 5.98
N ILE A 259 -1.89 -14.08 5.90
CA ILE A 259 -1.15 -14.13 4.62
C ILE A 259 -1.07 -15.55 4.07
N LEU A 260 -0.86 -16.56 4.92
CA LEU A 260 -0.88 -17.97 4.52
C LEU A 260 -2.28 -18.42 4.09
N ASP A 261 -3.33 -17.95 4.77
CA ASP A 261 -4.71 -18.24 4.41
C ASP A 261 -5.03 -17.69 3.01
N VAL A 262 -4.61 -16.45 2.70
CA VAL A 262 -4.74 -15.87 1.35
C VAL A 262 -4.02 -16.71 0.28
N LEU A 263 -2.83 -17.26 0.59
CA LEU A 263 -2.14 -18.19 -0.31
C LEU A 263 -2.96 -19.46 -0.55
N CYS A 264 -3.53 -20.04 0.52
CA CYS A 264 -4.24 -21.32 0.47
C CYS A 264 -5.60 -21.21 -0.22
N GLU A 265 -6.30 -20.10 -0.05
CA GLU A 265 -7.59 -19.85 -0.69
C GLU A 265 -7.47 -19.66 -2.21
N ASN A 266 -6.32 -19.16 -2.68
CA ASN A 266 -5.99 -19.03 -4.10
C ASN A 266 -7.12 -18.37 -4.93
N ARG A 267 -7.65 -17.25 -4.43
CA ARG A 267 -8.88 -16.61 -4.96
C ARG A 267 -8.71 -16.06 -6.38
N THR A 268 -7.60 -15.35 -6.63
CA THR A 268 -7.27 -14.77 -7.94
C THR A 268 -5.80 -14.98 -8.29
N GLU A 269 -5.48 -14.89 -9.58
CA GLU A 269 -4.10 -14.93 -10.06
C GLU A 269 -3.23 -13.85 -9.42
N ALA A 270 -3.72 -12.60 -9.36
CA ALA A 270 -2.97 -11.49 -8.76
C ALA A 270 -2.68 -11.72 -7.27
N LEU A 271 -3.68 -12.20 -6.51
CA LEU A 271 -3.51 -12.57 -5.11
C LEU A 271 -2.53 -13.73 -4.95
N ARG A 272 -2.63 -14.79 -5.76
CA ARG A 272 -1.69 -15.91 -5.73
C ARG A 272 -0.26 -15.45 -5.93
N GLN A 273 -0.01 -14.65 -6.98
CA GLN A 273 1.32 -14.13 -7.29
C GLN A 273 1.89 -13.33 -6.10
N ARG A 274 1.07 -12.47 -5.49
CA ARG A 274 1.47 -11.65 -4.36
C ARG A 274 1.70 -12.47 -3.09
N ALA A 275 0.79 -13.39 -2.78
CA ALA A 275 0.86 -14.23 -1.60
C ALA A 275 2.08 -15.16 -1.66
N VAL A 276 2.36 -15.77 -2.81
CA VAL A 276 3.58 -16.58 -3.01
C VAL A 276 4.84 -15.75 -2.76
N TRP A 277 4.88 -14.51 -3.23
CA TRP A 277 6.01 -13.58 -3.00
C TRP A 277 6.19 -13.21 -1.52
N ALA A 278 5.10 -12.93 -0.81
CA ALA A 278 5.13 -12.59 0.61
C ALA A 278 5.51 -13.82 1.47
N VAL A 279 4.89 -14.97 1.20
CA VAL A 279 5.15 -16.22 1.91
C VAL A 279 6.58 -16.70 1.71
N GLU A 280 7.16 -16.60 0.51
CA GLU A 280 8.58 -16.94 0.32
C GLU A 280 9.50 -16.14 1.23
N ARG A 281 9.24 -14.84 1.43
CA ARG A 281 10.03 -13.97 2.31
C ARG A 281 9.83 -14.30 3.78
N ILE A 282 8.59 -14.55 4.19
CA ILE A 282 8.25 -14.99 5.56
C ILE A 282 8.98 -16.31 5.89
N LEU A 283 9.04 -17.23 4.92
CA LEU A 283 9.69 -18.54 5.06
C LEU A 283 11.23 -18.47 5.10
N ARG A 284 11.83 -17.29 4.93
CA ARG A 284 13.28 -17.12 5.17
C ARG A 284 13.62 -17.13 6.66
N THR A 285 12.64 -16.91 7.53
CA THR A 285 12.79 -17.04 8.98
C THR A 285 12.66 -18.51 9.38
N ASP A 286 13.75 -19.11 9.86
CA ASP A 286 13.86 -20.54 10.15
C ASP A 286 12.81 -21.05 11.14
N GLU A 287 12.46 -20.26 12.16
CA GLU A 287 11.43 -20.62 13.14
C GLU A 287 10.05 -20.77 12.47
N ILE A 288 9.70 -19.83 11.60
CA ILE A 288 8.42 -19.83 10.87
C ILE A 288 8.41 -20.95 9.83
N ALA A 289 9.51 -21.15 9.10
CA ALA A 289 9.64 -22.25 8.14
C ALA A 289 9.50 -23.61 8.83
N TYR A 290 10.09 -23.78 10.02
CA TYR A 290 9.95 -24.99 10.81
C TYR A 290 8.49 -25.23 11.22
N GLU A 291 7.79 -24.21 11.72
CA GLU A 291 6.37 -24.30 12.09
C GLU A 291 5.48 -24.67 10.89
N ILE A 292 5.75 -24.09 9.72
CA ILE A 292 4.96 -24.29 8.50
C ILE A 292 5.30 -25.59 7.77
N SER A 293 6.47 -26.20 8.00
CA SER A 293 6.92 -27.40 7.27
C SER A 293 5.96 -28.61 7.33
N GLY A 294 5.09 -28.67 8.34
CA GLY A 294 4.05 -29.71 8.46
C GLY A 294 2.67 -29.32 7.88
N ASN A 295 2.51 -28.10 7.37
CA ASN A 295 1.23 -27.60 6.88
C ASN A 295 1.01 -28.00 5.41
N GLN A 296 0.31 -29.12 5.22
CA GLN A 296 0.01 -29.68 3.91
C GLN A 296 -0.72 -28.70 2.97
N ASN A 297 -1.58 -27.81 3.49
CA ASN A 297 -2.31 -26.85 2.67
C ASN A 297 -1.36 -25.83 2.04
N VAL A 298 -0.39 -25.33 2.82
CA VAL A 298 0.64 -24.40 2.33
C VAL A 298 1.53 -25.09 1.30
N SER A 299 2.01 -26.30 1.58
CA SER A 299 2.82 -27.07 0.61
C SER A 299 2.06 -27.31 -0.70
N THR A 300 0.78 -27.70 -0.62
CA THR A 300 -0.06 -27.89 -1.81
C THR A 300 -0.25 -26.58 -2.59
N ALA A 301 -0.54 -25.47 -1.92
CA ALA A 301 -0.70 -24.17 -2.59
C ALA A 301 0.60 -23.71 -3.29
N LEU A 302 1.75 -23.91 -2.65
CA LEU A 302 3.06 -23.60 -3.25
C LEU A 302 3.39 -24.52 -4.44
N VAL A 303 3.08 -25.82 -4.36
CA VAL A 303 3.24 -26.75 -5.50
C VAL A 303 2.35 -26.34 -6.67
N GLU A 304 1.10 -25.97 -6.43
CA GLU A 304 0.20 -25.51 -7.49
C GLU A 304 0.70 -24.21 -8.13
N ALA A 305 1.21 -23.26 -7.34
CA ALA A 305 1.87 -22.06 -7.85
C ALA A 305 3.13 -22.38 -8.67
N PHE A 306 3.94 -23.37 -8.26
CA PHE A 306 5.12 -23.82 -8.99
C PHE A 306 4.79 -24.51 -10.33
N ARG A 307 3.64 -25.19 -10.41
CA ARG A 307 3.21 -25.90 -11.62
C ARG A 307 2.51 -24.99 -12.62
N HIS A 308 1.68 -24.07 -12.13
CA HIS A 308 0.72 -23.32 -12.95
C HIS A 308 0.96 -21.82 -12.98
N GLY A 309 1.84 -21.27 -12.13
CA GLY A 309 2.17 -19.86 -12.12
C GLY A 309 2.91 -19.40 -13.38
N ASP A 310 3.01 -18.09 -13.55
CA ASP A 310 3.91 -17.51 -14.54
C ASP A 310 5.38 -17.79 -14.19
N PHE A 311 6.29 -17.47 -15.11
CA PHE A 311 7.72 -17.77 -14.93
C PHE A 311 8.27 -17.27 -13.58
N ARG A 312 7.91 -16.05 -13.16
CA ARG A 312 8.40 -15.44 -11.92
C ARG A 312 7.80 -16.12 -10.69
N THR A 313 6.50 -16.37 -10.70
CA THR A 313 5.77 -17.02 -9.59
C THR A 313 6.29 -18.43 -9.37
N ARG A 314 6.59 -19.16 -10.45
CA ARG A 314 7.18 -20.50 -10.35
C ARG A 314 8.53 -20.48 -9.65
N GLN A 315 9.42 -19.55 -10.02
CA GLN A 315 10.73 -19.44 -9.38
C GLN A 315 10.62 -19.09 -7.89
N ILE A 316 9.69 -18.22 -7.52
CA ILE A 316 9.47 -17.83 -6.12
C ILE A 316 8.87 -19.01 -5.33
N ALA A 317 7.86 -19.68 -5.90
CA ALA A 317 7.26 -20.87 -5.29
C ALA A 317 8.30 -21.98 -5.07
N GLU A 318 9.21 -22.20 -6.02
CA GLU A 318 10.31 -23.16 -5.86
C GLU A 318 11.23 -22.80 -4.67
N ARG A 319 11.53 -21.51 -4.47
CA ARG A 319 12.32 -21.05 -3.32
C ARG A 319 11.57 -21.26 -2.01
N ALA A 320 10.29 -20.88 -1.97
CA ALA A 320 9.43 -21.11 -0.81
C ALA A 320 9.38 -22.60 -0.42
N LEU A 321 9.21 -23.50 -1.41
CA LEU A 321 9.21 -24.95 -1.19
C LEU A 321 10.52 -25.44 -0.58
N LYS A 322 11.68 -24.88 -0.94
CA LYS A 322 12.97 -25.27 -0.34
C LYS A 322 13.08 -24.94 1.15
N HIS A 323 12.28 -23.99 1.65
CA HIS A 323 12.22 -23.65 3.08
C HIS A 323 11.34 -24.62 3.87
N VAL A 324 10.20 -25.06 3.29
CA VAL A 324 9.19 -25.90 3.99
C VAL A 324 9.33 -27.39 3.73
N ASP A 325 9.65 -27.77 2.49
CA ASP A 325 10.05 -29.12 2.16
C ASP A 325 11.55 -29.19 2.42
N LYS A 326 11.96 -29.87 3.49
CA LYS A 326 13.35 -30.31 3.65
C LYS A 326 13.68 -31.30 2.52
N LEU A 327 13.84 -30.82 1.29
CA LEU A 327 14.55 -31.52 0.23
C LEU A 327 15.91 -31.87 0.83
N PRO A 328 16.27 -33.16 0.97
CA PRO A 328 17.64 -33.51 1.27
C PRO A 328 18.51 -32.81 0.22
N ASN A 329 19.56 -32.11 0.66
CA ASN A 329 20.53 -31.54 -0.27
C ASN A 329 21.12 -32.68 -1.13
N PHE A 330 20.59 -32.86 -2.34
CA PHE A 330 21.04 -33.87 -3.29
C PHE A 330 22.31 -33.45 -4.06
N SER A 331 22.92 -32.32 -3.70
CA SER A 331 24.20 -31.84 -4.24
C SER A 331 25.39 -32.77 -3.95
N GLY A 332 25.21 -33.88 -3.22
CA GLY A 332 26.22 -34.92 -3.00
C GLY A 332 25.99 -36.27 -3.73
N ILE A 333 24.88 -36.49 -4.43
CA ILE A 333 24.56 -37.85 -4.96
C ILE A 333 25.17 -38.12 -6.33
N PHE A 334 25.48 -37.10 -7.13
CA PHE A 334 26.08 -37.29 -8.46
C PHE A 334 27.61 -37.41 -8.48
N SER A 335 28.30 -37.26 -7.34
CA SER A 335 29.77 -37.37 -7.29
C SER A 335 30.29 -38.77 -6.95
N LYS A 336 29.43 -39.78 -6.74
CA LYS A 336 29.86 -41.16 -6.39
C LYS A 336 29.53 -42.25 -7.39
N ILE A 337 29.01 -41.93 -8.57
CA ILE A 337 28.68 -42.92 -9.61
C ILE A 337 29.77 -42.98 -10.72
N GLY A 338 30.76 -42.08 -10.70
CA GLY A 338 31.82 -42.01 -11.72
C GLY A 338 33.18 -42.60 -11.36
N ALA A 339 33.29 -43.38 -10.27
CA ALA A 339 34.56 -43.99 -9.86
C ALA A 339 34.36 -45.41 -9.34
N GLN A 340 34.08 -46.34 -10.27
CA GLN A 340 34.44 -47.75 -10.15
C GLN A 340 34.93 -48.26 -11.49
#